data_AF-A0A3M5K371-F1
#
_entry.id   AF-A0A3M5K371-F1
#
_cell.length_a   1.000
_cell.length_b   1.000
_cell.length_c   1.000
_cell.angle_alpha   90.00
_cell.angle_beta   90.00
_cell.angle_gamma   90.00
#
_symmetry.space_group_name_H-M   'P 1'
#
loop_
_entity.id
_entity.type
_entity.pdbx_description
1 polymer ?
#
loop_
_entity_poly.entity_id
_entity_poly.type
_entity_poly.pdbx_seq_one_letter_code
_entity_poly.pdbx_strand_id
1 'polypeptide(L)'
;MEKIMTVKKDNHIDPELKARWGFGGEAGKITVGPETVGETGGVDHARTRNEPGGANGNGGGAEATRQTLELDAVNRLAAGLESGVLNPVEGDGAAARLHAALTGIQESTQRLAQSRDDAVDKADQLQKQVDDLLAQAEQARQADAEAKVIAELKAKLDAASVTYRSNASKESLQKQVDELSKA
;
A
#
# COMPACT_ATOMS: atom_id res chain seq x y z
N MET A 1 -77.41 74.88 16.91
CA MET A 1 -77.63 74.05 18.10
C MET A 1 -76.48 73.07 18.20
N GLU A 2 -75.58 73.30 19.16
CA GLU A 2 -74.34 72.54 19.39
C GLU A 2 -74.61 71.14 19.95
N LYS A 3 -73.75 70.20 19.55
CA LYS A 3 -73.81 68.76 19.85
C LYS A 3 -72.92 68.46 21.06
N ILE A 4 -73.50 68.05 22.18
CA ILE A 4 -72.75 67.64 23.39
C ILE A 4 -72.25 66.20 23.19
N MET A 5 -70.92 66.04 23.12
CA MET A 5 -70.25 64.73 23.08
C MET A 5 -69.92 64.30 24.51
N THR A 6 -70.54 63.23 25.01
CA THR A 6 -70.22 62.63 26.31
C THR A 6 -68.92 61.82 26.22
N VAL A 7 -67.86 62.29 26.88
CA VAL A 7 -66.58 61.57 27.00
C VAL A 7 -66.77 60.38 27.94
N LYS A 8 -66.52 59.16 27.44
CA LYS A 8 -66.63 57.91 28.20
C LYS A 8 -65.40 57.77 29.11
N LYS A 9 -65.63 57.60 30.40
CA LYS A 9 -64.62 57.45 31.45
C LYS A 9 -63.86 56.13 31.26
N ASP A 10 -62.54 56.18 31.21
CA ASP A 10 -61.69 55.03 30.93
C ASP A 10 -61.65 54.06 32.12
N ASN A 11 -61.81 52.76 31.85
CA ASN A 11 -61.82 51.72 32.88
C ASN A 11 -60.38 51.31 33.21
N HIS A 12 -59.79 51.95 34.22
CA HIS A 12 -58.49 51.56 34.74
C HIS A 12 -58.58 50.19 35.42
N ILE A 13 -57.95 49.17 34.83
CA ILE A 13 -57.80 47.84 35.42
C ILE A 13 -56.53 47.85 36.27
N ASP A 14 -56.69 47.65 37.58
CA ASP A 14 -55.58 47.61 38.53
C ASP A 14 -54.70 46.37 38.26
N PRO A 15 -53.42 46.56 37.89
CA PRO A 15 -52.53 45.46 37.52
C PRO A 15 -52.12 44.58 38.70
N GLU A 16 -52.38 44.97 39.94
CA GLU A 16 -52.09 44.12 41.12
C GLU A 16 -53.17 43.06 41.38
N LEU A 17 -54.35 43.19 40.75
CA LEU A 17 -55.34 42.11 40.70
C LEU A 17 -54.89 41.04 39.69
N LYS A 18 -54.13 40.04 40.17
CA LYS A 18 -53.71 38.88 39.37
C LYS A 18 -54.90 38.30 38.58
N ALA A 19 -54.86 38.39 37.26
CA ALA A 19 -55.77 37.68 36.36
C ALA A 19 -55.61 36.17 36.58
N ARG A 20 -56.56 35.57 37.31
CA ARG A 20 -56.59 34.13 37.55
C ARG A 20 -57.08 33.46 36.27
N TRP A 21 -56.20 32.77 35.55
CA TRP A 21 -56.60 31.80 34.53
C TRP A 21 -57.37 30.67 35.24
N GLY A 22 -58.69 30.75 35.22
CA GLY A 22 -59.59 29.75 35.80
C GLY A 22 -60.17 28.86 34.70
N PHE A 23 -60.06 27.55 34.86
CA PHE A 23 -60.84 26.60 34.07
C PHE A 23 -62.28 26.58 34.63
N GLY A 24 -63.25 27.05 33.83
CA GLY A 24 -64.68 26.95 34.15
C GLY A 24 -65.39 26.03 33.14
N GLY A 25 -66.13 25.03 33.63
CA GLY A 25 -66.98 24.14 32.83
C GLY A 25 -67.26 22.79 33.49
N GLU A 26 -68.44 22.22 33.27
CA GLU A 26 -68.80 20.86 33.72
C GLU A 26 -68.02 19.78 32.95
N ALA A 27 -67.78 18.65 33.61
CA ALA A 27 -67.01 17.54 33.08
C ALA A 27 -67.58 17.04 31.73
N GLY A 28 -66.78 17.16 30.66
CA GLY A 28 -67.15 16.75 29.30
C GLY A 28 -67.41 17.90 28.31
N LYS A 29 -67.48 19.16 28.77
CA LYS A 29 -67.53 20.37 27.92
C LYS A 29 -66.63 21.47 28.48
N ILE A 30 -65.32 21.33 28.29
CA ILE A 30 -64.37 22.40 28.57
C ILE A 30 -64.37 23.34 27.35
N THR A 31 -65.02 24.48 27.47
CA THR A 31 -64.91 25.54 26.46
C THR A 31 -63.66 26.37 26.78
N VAL A 32 -62.56 26.14 26.07
CA VAL A 32 -61.42 27.07 26.04
C VAL A 32 -61.69 28.10 24.94
N GLY A 33 -62.34 29.19 25.33
CA GLY A 33 -62.62 30.29 24.42
C GLY A 33 -62.58 31.62 25.18
N PRO A 34 -61.95 32.66 24.61
CA PRO A 34 -61.90 33.97 25.24
C PRO A 34 -63.29 34.61 25.22
N GLU A 35 -64.05 34.46 26.29
CA GLU A 35 -65.20 35.33 26.52
C GLU A 35 -64.63 36.72 26.84
N THR A 36 -64.74 37.62 25.86
CA THR A 36 -64.19 39.00 25.81
C THR A 36 -62.75 39.18 25.28
N VAL A 37 -62.43 38.64 24.11
CA VAL A 37 -61.48 39.33 23.21
C VAL A 37 -62.20 40.42 22.41
N GLY A 38 -62.59 41.47 23.11
CA GLY A 38 -62.80 42.76 22.47
C GLY A 38 -61.42 43.31 22.12
N GLU A 39 -61.09 43.30 20.83
CA GLU A 39 -60.17 44.24 20.19
C GLU A 39 -58.90 44.57 21.01
N THR A 40 -58.14 43.56 21.42
CA THR A 40 -56.82 43.77 22.03
C THR A 40 -55.72 43.19 21.16
N GLY A 41 -55.05 44.11 20.48
CA GLY A 41 -53.61 44.10 20.37
C GLY A 41 -53.05 43.02 19.46
N GLY A 42 -52.89 43.39 18.19
CA GLY A 42 -51.81 42.83 17.39
C GLY A 42 -50.54 42.88 18.22
N VAL A 43 -50.04 41.69 18.58
CA VAL A 43 -48.73 41.59 19.18
C VAL A 43 -47.77 41.78 18.02
N ASP A 44 -47.22 42.99 17.90
CA ASP A 44 -46.06 43.27 17.07
C ASP A 44 -44.88 42.50 17.66
N HIS A 45 -44.87 41.18 17.44
CA HIS A 45 -43.63 40.46 17.41
C HIS A 45 -42.89 41.03 16.21
N ALA A 46 -41.90 41.89 16.46
CA ALA A 46 -40.76 41.96 15.57
C ALA A 46 -40.22 40.53 15.48
N ARG A 47 -40.72 39.76 14.51
CA ARG A 47 -40.00 38.63 13.96
C ARG A 47 -38.79 39.27 13.30
N THR A 48 -37.75 39.52 14.10
CA THR A 48 -36.42 39.65 13.53
C THR A 48 -36.25 38.42 12.67
N ARG A 49 -36.12 38.64 11.36
CA ARG A 49 -35.68 37.61 10.44
C ARG A 49 -34.39 37.08 11.07
N ASN A 50 -34.38 35.83 11.52
CA ASN A 50 -33.12 35.18 11.88
C ASN A 50 -32.21 35.33 10.65
N GLU A 51 -31.18 36.15 10.76
CA GLU A 51 -30.14 36.17 9.74
C GLU A 51 -29.58 34.74 9.65
N PRO A 52 -29.31 34.22 8.43
CA PRO A 52 -28.67 32.93 8.26
C PRO A 52 -27.24 33.04 8.80
N GLY A 53 -27.07 32.81 10.10
CA GLY A 53 -25.81 33.06 10.81
C GLY A 53 -25.96 33.26 12.33
N GLY A 54 -27.18 33.40 12.83
CA GLY A 54 -27.45 33.50 14.27
C GLY A 54 -27.25 32.18 15.02
N ALA A 55 -26.07 32.02 15.63
CA ALA A 55 -25.77 31.09 16.72
C ALA A 55 -25.94 29.59 16.45
N ASN A 56 -25.08 29.03 15.60
CA ASN A 56 -24.69 27.62 15.78
C ASN A 56 -23.76 27.58 16.99
N GLY A 57 -24.19 26.95 18.08
CA GLY A 57 -23.39 26.79 19.29
C GLY A 57 -22.05 26.15 18.96
N ASN A 58 -20.98 26.95 18.99
CA ASN A 58 -19.61 26.47 19.10
C ASN A 58 -19.38 25.94 20.52
N GLY A 59 -20.04 24.84 20.86
CA GLY A 59 -19.58 23.92 21.90
C GLY A 59 -18.49 23.06 21.29
N GLY A 60 -17.29 23.63 21.18
CA GLY A 60 -16.12 23.08 20.49
C GLY A 60 -15.56 21.84 21.18
N GLY A 61 -16.19 20.69 20.94
CA GLY A 61 -15.59 19.37 20.98
C GLY A 61 -15.91 18.68 19.66
N ALA A 62 -15.36 19.18 18.55
CA ALA A 62 -15.56 18.55 17.26
C ALA A 62 -14.80 17.22 17.27
N GLU A 63 -15.50 16.13 17.55
CA GLU A 63 -15.00 14.79 17.25
C GLU A 63 -14.59 14.78 15.78
N ALA A 64 -13.34 14.39 15.52
CA ALA A 64 -12.84 14.30 14.16
C ALA A 64 -13.77 13.39 13.37
N THR A 65 -14.29 13.90 12.25
CA THR A 65 -15.12 13.09 11.36
C THR A 65 -14.32 11.88 10.89
N ARG A 66 -15.01 10.77 10.59
CA ARG A 66 -14.36 9.56 10.08
C ARG A 66 -13.52 9.84 8.84
N GLN A 67 -13.98 10.73 7.96
CA GLN A 67 -13.26 11.13 6.76
C GLN A 67 -11.95 11.86 7.07
N THR A 68 -11.94 12.75 8.06
CA THR A 68 -10.71 13.44 8.48
C THR A 68 -9.69 12.49 9.11
N LEU A 69 -10.14 11.48 9.86
CA LEU A 69 -9.27 10.46 10.43
C LEU A 69 -8.65 9.55 9.35
N GLU A 70 -9.45 9.12 8.36
CA GLU A 70 -8.95 8.32 7.24
C GLU A 70 -7.93 9.10 6.38
N LEU A 71 -8.18 10.37 6.09
CA LEU A 71 -7.24 11.21 5.35
C LEU A 71 -5.93 11.44 6.13
N ASP A 72 -6.02 11.67 7.43
CA ASP A 72 -4.83 11.80 8.28
C ASP A 72 -4.01 10.50 8.30
N ALA A 73 -4.67 9.34 8.41
CA ALA A 73 -4.01 8.04 8.34
C ALA A 73 -3.31 7.80 6.99
N VAL A 74 -3.94 8.17 5.87
CA VAL A 74 -3.30 8.07 4.53
C VAL A 74 -2.12 9.03 4.42
N ASN A 75 -2.23 10.26 4.90
CA ASN A 75 -1.13 11.23 4.87
C ASN A 75 0.06 10.78 5.72
N ARG A 76 -0.19 10.17 6.89
CA ARG A 76 0.88 9.57 7.71
C ARG A 76 1.56 8.40 7.00
N LEU A 77 0.79 7.55 6.34
CA LEU A 77 1.34 6.45 5.53
C LEU A 77 2.22 7.00 4.39
N ALA A 78 1.77 8.05 3.71
CA ALA A 78 2.53 8.72 2.64
C ALA A 78 3.86 9.31 3.16
N ALA A 79 3.83 10.02 4.29
CA ALA A 79 5.06 10.53 4.92
C ALA A 79 6.03 9.39 5.33
N GLY A 80 5.49 8.27 5.81
CA GLY A 80 6.28 7.05 6.06
C GLY A 80 7.00 6.56 4.81
N LEU A 81 6.26 6.42 3.71
CA LEU A 81 6.81 6.00 2.41
C LEU A 81 7.89 6.95 1.90
N GLU A 82 7.72 8.27 2.04
CA GLU A 82 8.74 9.27 1.68
C GLU A 82 10.02 9.10 2.49
N SER A 83 9.91 8.71 3.76
CA SER A 83 11.06 8.39 4.62
C SER A 83 11.62 6.97 4.40
N GLY A 84 11.00 6.16 3.52
CA GLY A 84 11.38 4.78 3.26
C GLY A 84 10.96 3.79 4.36
N VAL A 85 10.07 4.19 5.27
CA VAL A 85 9.60 3.35 6.39
C VAL A 85 8.09 3.16 6.30
N LEU A 86 7.66 1.91 6.13
CA LEU A 86 6.24 1.57 6.15
C LEU A 86 5.77 1.41 7.59
N ASN A 87 5.18 2.48 8.15
CA ASN A 87 4.65 2.46 9.51
C ASN A 87 3.29 1.73 9.57
N PRO A 88 3.03 0.98 10.65
CA PRO A 88 1.74 0.33 10.83
C PRO A 88 0.62 1.36 10.92
N VAL A 89 -0.52 1.03 10.31
CA VAL A 89 -1.73 1.85 10.35
C VAL A 89 -2.75 1.19 11.27
N GLU A 90 -3.32 1.96 12.19
CA GLU A 90 -4.38 1.49 13.09
C GLU A 90 -5.76 1.60 12.42
N GLY A 91 -6.64 0.64 12.72
CA GLY A 91 -8.04 0.65 12.29
C GLY A 91 -8.34 -0.14 11.01
N ASP A 92 -9.60 -0.04 10.56
CA ASP A 92 -10.11 -0.62 9.31
C ASP A 92 -10.52 0.52 8.37
N GLY A 93 -9.96 0.54 7.16
CA GLY A 93 -10.05 1.71 6.29
C GLY A 93 -9.23 1.63 5.01
N ALA A 94 -9.16 2.75 4.29
CA ALA A 94 -8.36 2.83 3.06
C ALA A 94 -6.86 2.72 3.35
N ALA A 95 -6.40 3.41 4.40
CA ALA A 95 -4.99 3.42 4.81
C ALA A 95 -4.51 2.03 5.24
N ALA A 96 -5.31 1.27 5.99
CA ALA A 96 -4.97 -0.10 6.41
C ALA A 96 -4.83 -1.06 5.21
N ARG A 97 -5.72 -0.97 4.21
CA ARG A 97 -5.64 -1.77 2.98
C ARG A 97 -4.42 -1.41 2.13
N LEU A 98 -4.10 -0.12 2.03
CA LEU A 98 -2.89 0.35 1.34
C LEU A 98 -1.63 -0.16 2.05
N HIS A 99 -1.57 -0.05 3.37
CA HIS A 99 -0.48 -0.60 4.17
C HIS A 99 -0.30 -2.10 3.90
N ALA A 100 -1.36 -2.90 4.02
CA ALA A 100 -1.27 -4.35 3.78
C ALA A 100 -0.79 -4.69 2.36
N ALA A 101 -1.26 -3.97 1.34
CA ALA A 101 -0.81 -4.15 -0.04
C ALA A 101 0.68 -3.79 -0.21
N LEU A 102 1.12 -2.69 0.39
CA LEU A 102 2.51 -2.24 0.35
C LEU A 102 3.43 -3.21 1.09
N THR A 103 3.01 -3.74 2.23
CA THR A 103 3.74 -4.79 2.94
C THR A 103 3.90 -6.03 2.05
N GLY A 104 2.82 -6.48 1.40
CA GLY A 104 2.87 -7.60 0.46
C GLY A 104 3.83 -7.35 -0.72
N ILE A 105 3.84 -6.13 -1.27
CA ILE A 105 4.79 -5.73 -2.33
C ILE A 105 6.23 -5.77 -1.80
N GLN A 106 6.50 -5.25 -0.61
CA GLN A 106 7.82 -5.27 0.00
C GLN A 106 8.31 -6.71 0.20
N GLU A 107 7.48 -7.59 0.74
CA GLU A 107 7.81 -9.02 0.88
C GLU A 107 8.08 -9.68 -0.48
N SER A 108 7.23 -9.41 -1.48
CA SER A 108 7.43 -9.95 -2.83
C SER A 108 8.74 -9.48 -3.47
N THR A 109 9.12 -8.22 -3.24
CA THR A 109 10.36 -7.63 -3.74
C THR A 109 11.58 -8.25 -3.06
N GLN A 110 11.49 -8.50 -1.75
CA GLN A 110 12.55 -9.20 -1.02
C GLN A 110 12.74 -10.64 -1.52
N ARG A 111 11.65 -11.37 -1.75
CA ARG A 111 11.72 -12.72 -2.34
C ARG A 111 12.28 -12.71 -3.75
N LEU A 112 11.92 -11.71 -4.56
CA LEU A 112 12.46 -11.55 -5.91
C LEU A 112 13.97 -11.26 -5.88
N ALA A 113 14.43 -10.42 -4.95
CA ALA A 113 15.85 -10.15 -4.76
C ALA A 113 16.61 -11.43 -4.38
N GLN A 114 16.09 -12.19 -3.41
CA GLN A 114 16.66 -13.49 -3.03
C GLN A 114 16.72 -14.46 -4.21
N SER A 115 15.60 -14.62 -4.94
CA SER A 115 15.55 -15.50 -6.11
C SER A 115 16.49 -15.08 -7.23
N ARG A 116 16.73 -13.78 -7.42
CA ARG A 116 17.71 -13.27 -8.37
C ARG A 116 19.12 -13.65 -7.92
N ASP A 117 19.44 -13.43 -6.65
CA ASP A 117 20.78 -13.70 -6.11
C ASP A 117 21.09 -15.21 -6.19
N ASP A 118 20.13 -16.07 -5.80
CA ASP A 118 20.24 -17.53 -5.97
C ASP A 118 20.45 -17.95 -7.44
N ALA A 119 19.78 -17.26 -8.38
CA ALA A 119 19.92 -17.53 -9.80
C ALA A 119 21.29 -17.11 -10.35
N VAL A 120 21.85 -16.00 -9.86
CA VAL A 120 23.21 -15.56 -10.20
C VAL A 120 24.23 -16.57 -9.68
N ASP A 121 24.12 -17.00 -8.42
CA ASP A 121 25.01 -18.01 -7.83
C ASP A 121 24.98 -19.32 -8.62
N LYS A 122 23.78 -19.75 -9.03
CA LYS A 122 23.62 -20.96 -9.85
C LYS A 122 24.20 -20.78 -11.25
N ALA A 123 24.04 -19.61 -11.86
CA ALA A 123 24.64 -19.31 -13.16
C ALA A 123 26.17 -19.37 -13.10
N ASP A 124 26.78 -18.80 -12.06
CA ASP A 124 28.23 -18.86 -11.84
C ASP A 124 28.73 -20.28 -11.63
N GLN A 125 27.98 -21.11 -10.90
CA GLN A 125 28.30 -22.53 -10.73
C GLN A 125 28.22 -23.31 -12.05
N LEU A 126 27.16 -23.10 -12.83
CA LEU A 126 26.99 -23.75 -14.12
C LEU A 126 28.07 -23.32 -15.11
N GLN A 127 28.47 -22.05 -15.11
CA GLN A 127 29.56 -21.57 -15.95
C GLN A 127 30.87 -22.29 -15.63
N LYS A 128 31.23 -22.42 -14.34
CA LYS A 128 32.40 -23.19 -13.93
C LYS A 128 32.35 -24.64 -14.39
N GLN A 129 31.19 -25.30 -14.25
CA GLN A 129 31.01 -26.67 -14.71
C GLN A 129 31.17 -26.80 -16.22
N VAL A 130 30.67 -25.84 -17.00
CA VAL A 130 30.85 -25.82 -18.46
C VAL A 130 32.34 -25.66 -18.80
N ASP A 131 33.04 -24.75 -18.14
CA ASP A 131 34.47 -24.52 -18.38
C ASP A 131 35.31 -25.77 -18.04
N ASP A 132 35.01 -26.42 -16.91
CA ASP A 132 35.67 -27.67 -16.49
C ASP A 132 35.41 -28.81 -17.49
N LEU A 133 34.16 -28.97 -17.95
CA LEU A 133 33.81 -29.99 -18.93
C LEU A 133 34.46 -29.74 -20.29
N LEU A 134 34.56 -28.47 -20.73
CA LEU A 134 35.27 -28.11 -21.95
C LEU A 134 36.77 -28.43 -21.83
N ALA A 135 37.39 -28.13 -20.69
CA ALA A 135 38.79 -28.47 -20.43
C ALA A 135 39.01 -29.99 -20.45
N GLN A 136 38.12 -30.77 -19.82
CA GLN A 136 38.19 -32.24 -19.84
C GLN A 136 38.01 -32.80 -21.25
N ALA A 137 37.06 -32.28 -22.03
CA ALA A 137 36.83 -32.71 -23.39
C ALA A 137 38.04 -32.42 -24.30
N GLU A 138 38.71 -31.29 -24.12
CA GLU A 138 39.92 -30.95 -24.86
C GLU A 138 41.10 -31.85 -24.46
N GLN A 139 41.29 -32.11 -23.17
CA GLN A 139 42.30 -33.08 -22.69
C GLN A 139 42.07 -34.47 -23.27
N ALA A 140 40.83 -34.94 -23.30
CA ALA A 140 40.49 -36.25 -23.89
C ALA A 140 40.82 -36.30 -25.39
N ARG A 141 40.52 -35.24 -26.14
CA ARG A 141 40.88 -35.14 -27.57
C ARG A 141 42.39 -35.18 -27.79
N GLN A 142 43.15 -34.47 -26.96
CA GLN A 142 44.61 -34.47 -27.02
C GLN A 142 45.18 -35.85 -26.70
N ALA A 143 44.66 -36.53 -25.66
CA ALA A 143 45.05 -37.88 -25.31
C ALA A 143 44.76 -38.88 -26.46
N ASP A 144 43.59 -38.77 -27.10
CA ASP A 144 43.23 -39.61 -28.25
C ASP A 144 44.14 -39.35 -29.46
N ALA A 145 44.46 -38.08 -29.74
CA ALA A 145 45.37 -37.71 -30.83
C ALA A 145 46.79 -38.23 -30.56
N GLU A 146 47.28 -38.11 -29.32
CA GLU A 146 48.58 -38.65 -28.93
C GLU A 146 48.62 -40.18 -29.02
N ALA A 147 47.57 -40.87 -28.58
CA ALA A 147 47.47 -42.32 -28.69
C ALA A 147 47.54 -42.79 -30.15
N LYS A 148 46.87 -42.08 -31.08
CA LYS A 148 46.95 -42.35 -32.52
C LYS A 148 48.37 -42.15 -33.06
N VAL A 149 49.03 -41.03 -32.72
CA VAL A 149 50.42 -40.79 -33.14
C VAL A 149 51.37 -41.86 -32.60
N ILE A 150 51.22 -42.26 -31.33
CA ILE A 150 52.03 -43.35 -30.75
C ILE A 150 51.79 -44.67 -31.51
N ALA A 151 50.54 -44.99 -31.84
CA ALA A 151 50.22 -46.19 -32.61
C ALA A 151 50.84 -46.17 -34.02
N GLU A 152 50.80 -45.02 -34.70
CA GLU A 152 51.45 -44.84 -36.00
C GLU A 152 52.98 -44.96 -35.93
N LEU A 153 53.62 -44.38 -34.91
CA LEU A 153 55.06 -44.51 -34.70
C LEU A 153 55.47 -45.96 -34.42
N LYS A 154 54.71 -46.66 -33.57
CA LYS A 154 54.92 -48.10 -33.32
C LYS A 154 54.79 -48.92 -34.60
N ALA A 155 53.75 -48.67 -35.39
CA ALA A 155 53.57 -49.36 -36.67
C ALA A 155 54.74 -49.14 -37.65
N LYS A 156 55.34 -47.94 -37.68
CA LYS A 156 56.55 -47.65 -38.49
C LYS A 156 57.77 -48.43 -37.99
N LEU A 157 57.98 -48.49 -36.68
CA LEU A 157 59.08 -49.27 -36.08
C LEU A 157 58.88 -50.77 -36.29
N ASP A 158 57.65 -51.26 -36.17
CA ASP A 158 57.29 -52.67 -36.42
C ASP A 158 57.54 -53.04 -37.89
N ALA A 159 57.19 -52.16 -38.85
CA ALA A 159 57.48 -52.37 -40.27
C ALA A 159 58.99 -52.43 -40.57
N ALA A 160 59.81 -51.72 -39.79
CA ALA A 160 61.27 -51.75 -39.87
C ALA A 160 61.89 -52.86 -39.00
N SER A 161 61.09 -53.68 -38.32
CA SER A 161 61.54 -54.73 -37.38
C SER A 161 62.42 -54.21 -36.24
N VAL A 162 62.18 -52.99 -35.77
CA VAL A 162 62.93 -52.35 -34.68
C VAL A 162 62.23 -52.59 -33.35
N THR A 163 62.96 -53.19 -32.40
CA THR A 163 62.43 -53.48 -31.06
C THR A 163 62.34 -52.20 -30.22
N TYR A 164 61.15 -51.91 -29.68
CA TYR A 164 60.90 -50.82 -28.75
C TYR A 164 60.29 -51.31 -27.43
N ARG A 165 60.33 -50.48 -26.38
CA ARG A 165 59.63 -50.77 -25.12
C ARG A 165 58.15 -50.44 -25.25
N SER A 166 57.27 -51.32 -24.78
CA SER A 166 55.81 -51.17 -24.91
C SER A 166 55.26 -49.87 -24.29
N ASN A 167 55.90 -49.37 -23.24
CA ASN A 167 55.59 -48.12 -22.54
C ASN A 167 56.54 -46.95 -22.90
N ALA A 168 57.22 -47.01 -24.04
CA ALA A 168 58.06 -45.91 -24.50
C ALA A 168 57.23 -44.63 -24.71
N SER A 169 57.80 -43.48 -24.32
CA SER A 169 57.18 -42.17 -24.56
C SER A 169 57.14 -41.84 -26.05
N LYS A 170 56.18 -41.00 -26.46
CA LYS A 170 56.04 -40.48 -27.83
C LYS A 170 57.36 -39.94 -28.39
N GLU A 171 58.10 -39.16 -27.60
CA GLU A 171 59.39 -38.59 -28.00
C GLU A 171 60.48 -39.64 -28.21
N SER A 172 60.51 -40.69 -27.39
CA SER A 172 61.47 -41.78 -27.53
C SER A 172 61.20 -42.59 -28.81
N LEU A 173 59.92 -42.87 -29.10
CA LEU A 173 59.51 -43.53 -30.33
C LEU A 173 59.82 -42.67 -31.56
N GLN A 174 59.56 -41.35 -31.48
CA GLN A 174 59.86 -40.43 -32.57
C GLN A 174 61.35 -40.41 -32.92
N LYS A 175 62.24 -40.34 -31.91
CA LYS A 175 63.69 -40.37 -32.14
C LYS A 175 64.15 -41.63 -32.87
N GLN A 176 63.62 -42.79 -32.49
CA GLN A 176 63.95 -44.06 -33.16
C GLN A 176 63.48 -44.06 -34.61
N VAL A 177 62.28 -43.54 -34.89
CA VAL A 177 61.77 -43.40 -36.26
C VAL A 177 62.64 -42.43 -37.07
N ASP A 178 63.07 -41.31 -36.47
CA ASP A 178 63.93 -40.33 -37.15
C ASP A 178 65.33 -40.90 -37.44
N GLU A 179 65.89 -41.73 -36.54
CA GLU A 179 67.15 -42.43 -36.76
C GLU A 179 67.07 -43.43 -37.91
N LEU A 180 65.94 -44.14 -38.07
CA LEU A 180 65.72 -45.03 -39.22
C LEU A 180 65.73 -44.28 -40.55
N SER A 181 65.25 -43.04 -40.56
CA SER A 181 65.24 -42.23 -41.79
C SER A 181 66.61 -41.68 -42.19
N LYS A 182 67.59 -41.73 -41.27
CA LYS A 182 68.98 -41.26 -41.48
C LYS A 182 69.96 -42.40 -41.77
N ALA A 183 69.58 -43.64 -41.51
CA ALA A 183 70.34 -44.85 -41.81
C ALA A 183 70.13 -45.30 -43.26
#